data_AF-A0AAP4B9A4-F1
#
_entry.id   AF-A0AAP4B9A4-F1
#
_cell.length_a   1.000
_cell.length_b   1.000
_cell.length_c   1.000
_cell.angle_alpha   90.00
_cell.angle_beta   90.00
_cell.angle_gamma   90.00
#
_symmetry.space_group_name_H-M   'P 1'
#
loop_
_entity.id
_entity.type
_entity.pdbx_description
1 polymer ?
#
loop_
_entity_poly.entity_id
_entity_poly.type
_entity_poly.pdbx_seq_one_letter_code
_entity_poly.pdbx_strand_id
1 'polypeptide(L)'
;MKPEKTFEQVVLDFEVGFEDFLPKRLEILAEGFAKGWTASQVNERLLENDCETLYVRSYFEASLIYAFNHGIDYSQWKELFAGCQQIYDESNQQGGVFSGGKITLKQLEEYVFKGSDPLLQTEYLTRWMEAELERKDDEAGFQAFMLENANNFSVSREKARYYFCKYLYFYIREKCEAYYRSCEISEKLRRQYGHMLLAEERGMQEKFALEELSFLKPLTRLKKEADKVKPGMSVEEKREYLEHASLTPGGIFDEFNYFYFGYVSADKIEILFELYGEPEEWPYQDKIRIARSLGLCSGKSDKEAEKKALDELERMAEKQRAKEEELDLMHIRDENLKKKIYQRGRSGEDYFRDFILGKRDINRSTLISFLLFVNARISLDADSKITLPRLNRILVNCGFPQIRPKHSFDRFVMRFLKSRDPMEVVAEEVERQVVRGNDFYLYKVYRDAYCHQNELIRYLV
;
A
#
# COMPACT_ATOMS: atom_id res chain seq x y z
N MET A 1 -4.98 -25.56 -36.55
CA MET A 1 -5.73 -24.46 -35.92
C MET A 1 -6.51 -25.05 -34.76
N LYS A 2 -6.22 -24.63 -33.52
CA LYS A 2 -7.13 -24.91 -32.39
C LYS A 2 -8.34 -23.99 -32.54
N PRO A 3 -9.56 -24.42 -32.21
CA PRO A 3 -10.73 -23.55 -32.26
C PRO A 3 -10.54 -22.38 -31.29
N GLU A 4 -10.88 -21.17 -31.74
CA GLU A 4 -10.99 -20.00 -30.88
C GLU A 4 -12.03 -20.30 -29.80
N LYS A 5 -11.64 -20.20 -28.53
CA LYS A 5 -12.58 -20.33 -27.41
C LYS A 5 -13.40 -19.05 -27.31
N THR A 6 -14.72 -19.16 -27.35
CA THR A 6 -15.61 -18.05 -27.01
C THR A 6 -15.54 -17.79 -25.50
N PHE A 7 -15.89 -16.58 -25.07
CA PHE A 7 -15.84 -16.22 -23.65
C PHE A 7 -16.81 -17.02 -22.78
N GLU A 8 -17.94 -17.44 -23.35
CA GLU A 8 -18.85 -18.42 -22.73
C GLU A 8 -18.19 -19.79 -22.53
N GLN A 9 -17.32 -20.22 -23.44
CA GLN A 9 -16.50 -21.44 -23.28
C GLN A 9 -15.36 -21.24 -22.27
N VAL A 10 -14.84 -20.03 -22.10
CA VAL A 10 -13.95 -19.70 -20.97
C VAL A 10 -14.73 -19.81 -19.66
N VAL A 11 -15.98 -19.35 -19.57
CA VAL A 11 -16.77 -19.55 -18.33
C VAL A 11 -17.14 -21.04 -18.11
N LEU A 12 -17.47 -21.79 -19.16
CA LEU A 12 -17.91 -23.20 -19.08
C LEU A 12 -16.76 -24.22 -18.91
N ASP A 13 -15.60 -24.03 -19.56
CA ASP A 13 -14.43 -24.91 -19.35
C ASP A 13 -13.87 -24.77 -17.93
N PHE A 14 -14.18 -23.67 -17.24
CA PHE A 14 -13.69 -23.37 -15.89
C PHE A 14 -14.54 -24.02 -14.78
N GLU A 15 -15.73 -24.55 -15.10
CA GLU A 15 -16.45 -25.42 -14.15
C GLU A 15 -15.75 -26.78 -13.97
N VAL A 16 -14.82 -27.15 -14.85
CA VAL A 16 -14.18 -28.48 -14.84
C VAL A 16 -12.68 -28.38 -14.62
N GLY A 17 -12.32 -28.15 -13.36
CA GLY A 17 -11.07 -28.66 -12.78
C GLY A 17 -9.89 -27.71 -12.77
N PHE A 18 -9.80 -26.89 -11.72
CA PHE A 18 -8.65 -26.67 -10.83
C PHE A 18 -9.19 -25.81 -9.67
N GLU A 19 -8.72 -26.02 -8.45
CA GLU A 19 -9.02 -25.15 -7.31
C GLU A 19 -8.44 -23.75 -7.59
N ASP A 20 -9.22 -22.80 -8.13
CA ASP A 20 -9.02 -21.35 -8.03
C ASP A 20 -10.15 -20.60 -8.77
N PHE A 21 -10.96 -19.86 -8.01
CA PHE A 21 -12.12 -19.08 -8.48
C PHE A 21 -11.67 -17.91 -9.37
N LEU A 22 -12.42 -17.56 -10.43
CA LEU A 22 -12.14 -16.38 -11.25
C LEU A 22 -12.21 -15.12 -10.34
N PRO A 23 -11.20 -14.23 -10.34
CA PRO A 23 -11.26 -12.99 -9.57
C PRO A 23 -12.60 -12.26 -9.78
N LYS A 24 -13.25 -11.83 -8.68
CA LYS A 24 -14.61 -11.27 -8.74
C LYS A 24 -14.77 -10.14 -9.76
N ARG A 25 -13.74 -9.32 -9.92
CA ARG A 25 -13.66 -8.27 -10.94
C ARG A 25 -13.87 -8.83 -12.35
N LEU A 26 -13.18 -9.92 -12.70
CA LEU A 26 -13.29 -10.55 -14.02
C LEU A 26 -14.68 -11.14 -14.25
N GLU A 27 -15.31 -11.73 -13.22
CA GLU A 27 -16.69 -12.23 -13.32
C GLU A 27 -17.68 -11.11 -13.65
N ILE A 28 -17.44 -9.91 -13.12
CA ILE A 28 -18.31 -8.76 -13.36
C ILE A 28 -18.10 -8.21 -14.78
N LEU A 29 -16.85 -8.14 -15.26
CA LEU A 29 -16.57 -7.77 -16.65
C LEU A 29 -17.20 -8.77 -17.63
N ALA A 30 -17.11 -10.05 -17.28
CA ALA A 30 -17.69 -11.16 -18.01
C ALA A 30 -19.20 -11.04 -18.16
N GLU A 31 -19.88 -10.87 -17.03
CA GLU A 31 -21.32 -10.66 -16.96
C GLU A 31 -21.73 -9.40 -17.74
N GLY A 32 -20.91 -8.35 -17.69
CA GLY A 32 -21.12 -7.11 -18.45
C GLY A 32 -21.19 -7.32 -19.95
N PHE A 33 -20.24 -8.07 -20.54
CA PHE A 33 -20.28 -8.38 -21.97
C PHE A 33 -21.48 -9.25 -22.33
N ALA A 34 -21.74 -10.31 -21.55
CA ALA A 34 -22.85 -11.23 -21.80
C ALA A 34 -24.23 -10.56 -21.74
N LYS A 35 -24.39 -9.54 -20.88
CA LYS A 35 -25.65 -8.82 -20.68
C LYS A 35 -25.75 -7.51 -21.44
N GLY A 36 -24.71 -7.12 -22.20
CA GLY A 36 -24.67 -5.84 -22.92
C GLY A 36 -24.76 -4.64 -21.99
N TRP A 37 -24.04 -4.67 -20.86
CA TRP A 37 -23.98 -3.56 -19.92
C TRP A 37 -23.15 -2.40 -20.47
N THR A 38 -23.56 -1.19 -20.11
CA THR A 38 -22.75 0.03 -20.26
C THR A 38 -21.61 0.08 -19.23
N ALA A 39 -20.58 0.89 -19.47
CA ALA A 39 -19.47 1.03 -18.54
C ALA A 39 -19.94 1.54 -17.15
N SER A 40 -21.00 2.35 -17.12
CA SER A 40 -21.62 2.82 -15.87
C SER A 40 -22.22 1.67 -15.05
N GLN A 41 -22.95 0.76 -15.69
CA GLN A 41 -23.54 -0.41 -15.04
C GLN A 41 -22.47 -1.40 -14.55
N VAL A 42 -21.40 -1.60 -15.35
CA VAL A 42 -20.25 -2.39 -14.93
C VAL A 42 -19.60 -1.78 -13.68
N ASN A 43 -19.38 -0.46 -13.67
CA ASN A 43 -18.79 0.24 -12.52
C ASN A 43 -19.65 0.18 -11.26
N GLU A 44 -20.97 0.32 -11.39
CA GLU A 44 -21.91 0.13 -10.27
C GLU A 44 -21.75 -1.27 -9.67
N ARG A 45 -21.75 -2.30 -10.52
CA ARG A 45 -21.59 -3.69 -10.09
C ARG A 45 -20.24 -3.97 -9.43
N LEU A 46 -19.16 -3.38 -9.96
CA LEU A 46 -17.82 -3.46 -9.36
C LEU A 46 -17.82 -2.89 -7.94
N LEU A 47 -18.39 -1.70 -7.74
CA LEU A 47 -18.44 -1.03 -6.44
C LEU A 47 -19.30 -1.78 -5.40
N GLU A 48 -20.39 -2.41 -5.83
CA GLU A 48 -21.20 -3.27 -4.94
C GLU A 48 -20.39 -4.43 -4.37
N ASN A 49 -19.46 -4.97 -5.16
CA ASN A 49 -18.66 -6.16 -4.86
C ASN A 49 -17.21 -5.83 -4.40
N ASP A 50 -16.99 -4.63 -3.86
CA ASP A 50 -15.68 -4.19 -3.33
C ASP A 50 -14.53 -4.13 -4.35
N CYS A 51 -14.86 -4.11 -5.64
CA CYS A 51 -13.87 -3.94 -6.70
C CYS A 51 -13.70 -2.46 -7.06
N GLU A 52 -12.54 -2.12 -7.59
CA GLU A 52 -12.28 -0.81 -8.17
C GLU A 52 -13.18 -0.55 -9.38
N THR A 53 -13.42 0.70 -9.76
CA THR A 53 -14.06 0.99 -11.06
C THR A 53 -13.08 0.80 -12.21
N LEU A 54 -13.57 0.72 -13.44
CA LEU A 54 -12.75 0.89 -14.65
C LEU A 54 -12.05 2.25 -14.61
N TYR A 55 -10.82 2.30 -15.11
CA TYR A 55 -9.93 3.45 -15.03
C TYR A 55 -9.48 3.89 -16.42
N VAL A 56 -9.95 5.07 -16.85
CA VAL A 56 -9.70 5.58 -18.20
C VAL A 56 -8.22 5.79 -18.53
N ARG A 57 -7.36 5.96 -17.53
CA ARG A 57 -5.91 6.10 -17.76
C ARG A 57 -5.17 4.77 -17.70
N SER A 58 -5.86 3.64 -17.58
CA SER A 58 -5.30 2.36 -17.98
C SER A 58 -5.57 2.17 -19.47
N TYR A 59 -4.52 1.91 -20.25
CA TYR A 59 -4.65 1.64 -21.68
C TYR A 59 -5.65 0.51 -21.96
N PHE A 60 -5.58 -0.54 -21.14
CA PHE A 60 -6.48 -1.67 -21.23
C PHE A 60 -7.91 -1.32 -20.81
N GLU A 61 -8.10 -0.70 -19.64
CA GLU A 61 -9.47 -0.43 -19.17
C GLU A 61 -10.17 0.67 -19.96
N ALA A 62 -9.43 1.57 -20.63
CA ALA A 62 -9.99 2.54 -21.57
C ALA A 62 -10.68 1.86 -22.77
N SER A 63 -10.11 0.78 -23.31
CA SER A 63 -10.75 0.03 -24.40
C SER A 63 -11.99 -0.71 -23.94
N LEU A 64 -12.00 -1.23 -22.70
CA LEU A 64 -13.20 -1.81 -22.09
C LEU A 64 -14.31 -0.77 -21.91
N ILE A 65 -13.99 0.43 -21.42
CA ILE A 65 -14.95 1.52 -21.28
C ILE A 65 -15.58 1.84 -22.64
N TYR A 66 -14.76 1.96 -23.68
CA TYR A 66 -15.24 2.20 -25.04
C TYR A 66 -16.18 1.08 -25.51
N ALA A 67 -15.75 -0.17 -25.37
CA ALA A 67 -16.53 -1.33 -25.81
C ALA A 67 -17.90 -1.43 -25.14
N PHE A 68 -17.96 -1.30 -23.82
CA PHE A 68 -19.22 -1.35 -23.08
C PHE A 68 -20.18 -0.22 -23.48
N ASN A 69 -19.67 0.98 -23.71
CA ASN A 69 -20.52 2.11 -24.07
C ASN A 69 -21.05 2.04 -25.52
N HIS A 70 -20.37 1.29 -26.40
CA HIS A 70 -20.76 1.11 -27.81
C HIS A 70 -21.46 -0.23 -28.07
N GLY A 71 -21.70 -1.05 -27.04
CA GLY A 71 -22.33 -2.36 -27.19
C GLY A 71 -21.48 -3.33 -28.03
N ILE A 72 -20.16 -3.15 -28.02
CA ILE A 72 -19.21 -4.01 -28.72
C ILE A 72 -19.12 -5.33 -27.95
N ASP A 73 -19.30 -6.46 -28.65
CA ASP A 73 -19.18 -7.76 -28.03
C ASP A 73 -17.73 -8.12 -27.71
N TYR A 74 -17.52 -9.17 -26.93
CA TYR A 74 -16.18 -9.57 -26.51
C TYR A 74 -15.24 -9.93 -27.66
N SER A 75 -15.75 -10.58 -28.72
CA SER A 75 -14.92 -10.97 -29.87
C SER A 75 -14.46 -9.74 -30.64
N GLN A 76 -15.38 -8.80 -30.88
CA GLN A 76 -15.09 -7.53 -31.53
C GLN A 76 -14.15 -6.66 -30.69
N TRP A 77 -14.32 -6.62 -29.37
CA TRP A 77 -13.42 -5.88 -28.48
C TRP A 77 -12.00 -6.44 -28.49
N LYS A 78 -11.82 -7.77 -28.57
CA LYS A 78 -10.48 -8.37 -28.70
C LYS A 78 -9.77 -7.95 -29.97
N GLU A 79 -10.48 -7.91 -31.11
CA GLU A 79 -9.93 -7.42 -32.37
C GLU A 79 -9.53 -5.94 -32.27
N LEU A 80 -10.42 -5.12 -31.72
CA LEU A 80 -10.16 -3.69 -31.46
C LEU A 80 -8.93 -3.49 -30.57
N PHE A 81 -8.86 -4.20 -29.45
CA PHE A 81 -7.76 -4.08 -28.50
C PHE A 81 -6.44 -4.55 -29.11
N ALA A 82 -6.43 -5.65 -29.85
CA ALA A 82 -5.24 -6.13 -30.55
C ALA A 82 -4.73 -5.12 -31.59
N GLY A 83 -5.63 -4.47 -32.33
CA GLY A 83 -5.30 -3.41 -33.28
C GLY A 83 -4.64 -2.22 -32.59
N CYS A 84 -5.18 -1.77 -31.46
CA CYS A 84 -4.59 -0.72 -30.63
C CYS A 84 -3.20 -1.12 -30.09
N GLN A 85 -3.08 -2.34 -29.55
CA GLN A 85 -1.86 -2.84 -28.91
C GLN A 85 -0.68 -2.97 -29.89
N GLN A 86 -0.92 -3.34 -31.16
CA GLN A 86 0.14 -3.42 -32.17
C GLN A 86 0.86 -2.08 -32.41
N ILE A 87 0.21 -0.97 -32.08
CA ILE A 87 0.72 0.39 -32.27
C ILE A 87 1.20 0.99 -30.93
N TYR A 88 0.89 0.34 -29.81
CA TYR A 88 1.31 0.75 -28.47
C TYR A 88 2.65 0.12 -28.10
N ASP A 89 3.70 0.95 -28.11
CA ASP A 89 5.01 0.56 -27.59
C ASP A 89 5.17 1.03 -26.14
N GLU A 90 5.17 0.09 -25.19
CA GLU A 90 5.39 0.36 -23.76
C GLU A 90 6.73 1.07 -23.49
N SER A 91 7.71 0.95 -24.39
CA SER A 91 9.02 1.59 -24.26
C SER A 91 8.99 3.11 -24.49
N ASN A 92 7.90 3.65 -25.05
CA ASN A 92 7.69 5.09 -25.24
C ASN A 92 7.17 5.84 -24.00
N GLN A 93 6.93 5.15 -22.87
CA GLN A 93 6.65 5.83 -21.61
C GLN A 93 7.87 6.67 -21.19
N GLN A 94 7.88 7.95 -21.57
CA GLN A 94 8.95 8.89 -21.22
C GLN A 94 9.19 8.88 -19.71
N GLY A 95 10.48 8.89 -19.33
CA GLY A 95 10.94 8.81 -17.96
C GLY A 95 10.23 9.81 -17.06
N GLY A 96 9.38 9.30 -16.16
CA GLY A 96 8.67 10.11 -15.18
C GLY A 96 9.58 10.87 -14.23
N VAL A 97 8.99 11.65 -13.31
CA VAL A 97 9.70 12.48 -12.31
C VAL A 97 10.80 11.71 -11.56
N PHE A 98 10.62 10.40 -11.39
CA PHE A 98 11.59 9.49 -10.78
C PHE A 98 12.51 8.84 -11.82
N SER A 99 13.38 9.64 -12.44
CA SER A 99 14.43 9.15 -13.34
C SER A 99 15.70 8.76 -12.55
N GLY A 100 16.38 7.66 -12.94
CA GLY A 100 17.69 7.31 -12.40
C GLY A 100 17.75 6.39 -11.17
N GLY A 101 16.66 5.68 -10.85
CA GLY A 101 16.67 4.60 -9.86
C GLY A 101 16.80 5.01 -8.37
N LYS A 102 17.09 6.27 -8.07
CA LYS A 102 16.95 6.86 -6.72
C LYS A 102 15.76 7.81 -6.74
N ILE A 103 15.04 7.87 -5.62
CA ILE A 103 13.93 8.79 -5.42
C ILE A 103 14.40 9.80 -4.39
N THR A 104 14.60 11.06 -4.77
CA THR A 104 15.00 12.12 -3.83
C THR A 104 13.79 12.80 -3.21
N LEU A 105 13.99 13.47 -2.08
CA LEU A 105 12.93 14.26 -1.44
C LEU A 105 12.41 15.34 -2.40
N LYS A 106 13.31 16.01 -3.12
CA LYS A 106 12.96 16.98 -4.15
C LYS A 106 12.14 16.38 -5.29
N GLN A 107 12.46 15.18 -5.78
CA GLN A 107 11.65 14.51 -6.80
C GLN A 107 10.24 14.18 -6.30
N LEU A 108 10.12 13.73 -5.04
CA LEU A 108 8.80 13.49 -4.43
C LEU A 108 8.00 14.80 -4.30
N GLU A 109 8.65 15.87 -3.86
CA GLU A 109 8.07 17.21 -3.78
C GLU A 109 7.57 17.70 -5.14
N GLU A 110 8.41 17.62 -6.17
CA GLU A 110 8.07 18.00 -7.54
C GLU A 110 6.88 17.20 -8.09
N TYR A 111 6.84 15.89 -7.81
CA TYR A 111 5.72 15.03 -8.18
C TYR A 111 4.41 15.47 -7.50
N VAL A 112 4.46 15.71 -6.18
CA VAL A 112 3.29 16.14 -5.41
C VAL A 112 2.84 17.54 -5.84
N PHE A 113 3.77 18.46 -6.08
CA PHE A 113 3.47 19.83 -6.50
C PHE A 113 2.80 19.85 -7.87
N LYS A 114 3.31 19.11 -8.86
CA LYS A 114 2.67 18.95 -10.18
C LYS A 114 1.25 18.39 -10.07
N GLY A 115 1.03 17.39 -9.21
CA GLY A 115 -0.31 16.83 -8.96
C GLY A 115 -1.24 17.71 -8.13
N SER A 116 -0.70 18.71 -7.41
CA SER A 116 -1.43 19.63 -6.51
C SER A 116 -1.61 21.04 -7.07
N ASP A 117 -1.13 21.30 -8.30
CA ASP A 117 -1.34 22.54 -9.05
C ASP A 117 -2.83 22.97 -8.97
N PRO A 118 -3.17 24.26 -8.84
CA PRO A 118 -4.55 24.76 -8.91
C PRO A 118 -5.38 24.19 -10.07
N LEU A 119 -4.73 23.78 -11.17
CA LEU A 119 -5.36 23.13 -12.31
C LEU A 119 -5.71 21.64 -12.07
N LEU A 120 -5.37 21.09 -10.91
CA LEU A 120 -5.59 19.70 -10.49
C LEU A 120 -5.16 18.71 -11.58
N GLN A 121 -3.94 18.83 -12.13
CA GLN A 121 -3.51 18.16 -13.37
C GLN A 121 -3.91 16.67 -13.45
N THR A 122 -3.76 15.89 -12.38
CA THR A 122 -4.16 14.47 -12.39
C THR A 122 -5.68 14.27 -12.38
N GLU A 123 -6.45 15.12 -11.68
CA GLU A 123 -7.93 15.05 -11.67
C GLU A 123 -8.48 15.52 -13.01
N TYR A 124 -7.96 16.65 -13.47
CA TYR A 124 -8.31 17.26 -14.73
C TYR A 124 -7.99 16.32 -15.88
N LEU A 125 -6.79 15.74 -15.94
CA LEU A 125 -6.42 14.80 -16.99
C LEU A 125 -7.31 13.55 -16.99
N THR A 126 -7.62 12.99 -15.81
CA THR A 126 -8.51 11.82 -15.73
C THR A 126 -9.92 12.18 -16.22
N ARG A 127 -10.52 13.26 -15.71
CA ARG A 127 -11.85 13.72 -16.14
C ARG A 127 -11.90 14.15 -17.61
N TRP A 128 -10.82 14.76 -18.10
CA TRP A 128 -10.71 15.17 -19.49
C TRP A 128 -10.62 13.93 -20.39
N MET A 129 -9.83 12.91 -20.01
CA MET A 129 -9.78 11.64 -20.75
C MET A 129 -11.12 10.90 -20.71
N GLU A 130 -11.84 10.91 -19.57
CA GLU A 130 -13.21 10.38 -19.47
C GLU A 130 -14.14 11.08 -20.47
N ALA A 131 -14.23 12.41 -20.40
CA ALA A 131 -15.10 13.20 -21.27
C ALA A 131 -14.70 13.13 -22.75
N GLU A 132 -13.41 12.99 -23.05
CA GLU A 132 -12.91 12.87 -24.42
C GLU A 132 -13.20 11.48 -24.99
N LEU A 133 -13.05 10.43 -24.18
CA LEU A 133 -13.41 9.06 -24.57
C LEU A 133 -14.92 8.91 -24.81
N GLU A 134 -15.75 9.53 -23.98
CA GLU A 134 -17.21 9.54 -24.13
C GLU A 134 -17.69 10.18 -25.45
N ARG A 135 -16.88 11.05 -26.07
CA ARG A 135 -17.21 11.72 -27.35
C ARG A 135 -16.77 10.93 -28.58
N LYS A 136 -16.09 9.80 -28.42
CA LYS A 136 -15.63 9.00 -29.57
C LYS A 136 -16.78 8.11 -30.01
N ASP A 137 -17.44 8.50 -31.09
CA ASP A 137 -18.61 7.79 -31.64
C ASP A 137 -18.23 6.62 -32.56
N ASP A 138 -16.98 6.58 -33.02
CA ASP A 138 -16.49 5.56 -33.97
C ASP A 138 -15.10 5.02 -33.61
N GLU A 139 -14.78 3.88 -34.21
CA GLU A 139 -13.54 3.13 -33.94
C GLU A 139 -12.30 3.93 -34.35
N ALA A 140 -12.35 4.68 -35.46
CA ALA A 140 -11.22 5.48 -35.94
C ALA A 140 -10.87 6.60 -34.95
N GLY A 141 -11.89 7.28 -34.41
CA GLY A 141 -11.75 8.29 -33.37
C GLY A 141 -11.23 7.72 -32.06
N PHE A 142 -11.66 6.51 -31.70
CA PHE A 142 -11.12 5.80 -30.53
C PHE A 142 -9.64 5.41 -30.71
N GLN A 143 -9.27 4.83 -31.86
CA GLN A 143 -7.87 4.50 -32.15
C GLN A 143 -6.97 5.75 -32.12
N ALA A 144 -7.42 6.86 -32.69
CA ALA A 144 -6.71 8.14 -32.62
C ALA A 144 -6.54 8.62 -31.16
N PHE A 145 -7.60 8.54 -30.35
CA PHE A 145 -7.53 8.85 -28.91
C PHE A 145 -6.48 8.01 -28.19
N MET A 146 -6.45 6.69 -28.42
CA MET A 146 -5.50 5.79 -27.78
C MET A 146 -4.04 6.13 -28.15
N LEU A 147 -3.79 6.55 -29.39
CA LEU A 147 -2.45 6.92 -29.88
C LEU A 147 -2.00 8.28 -29.35
N GLU A 148 -2.84 9.31 -29.47
CA GLU A 148 -2.53 10.67 -29.03
C GLU A 148 -2.27 10.74 -27.52
N ASN A 149 -2.87 9.83 -26.75
CA ASN A 149 -2.78 9.78 -25.30
C ASN A 149 -1.82 8.70 -24.77
N ALA A 150 -0.99 8.07 -25.62
CA ALA A 150 -0.09 6.99 -25.22
C ALA A 150 0.74 7.29 -23.95
N ASN A 151 1.22 8.53 -23.82
CA ASN A 151 2.02 9.02 -22.68
C ASN A 151 1.19 9.38 -21.43
N ASN A 152 -0.13 9.50 -21.56
CA ASN A 152 -1.04 9.85 -20.47
C ASN A 152 -1.59 8.60 -19.77
N PHE A 153 -1.47 7.42 -20.37
CA PHE A 153 -1.79 6.15 -19.72
C PHE A 153 -0.75 5.79 -18.65
N SER A 154 -1.21 5.07 -17.64
CA SER A 154 -0.40 4.59 -16.52
C SER A 154 -0.82 3.16 -16.20
N VAL A 155 0.18 2.35 -15.85
CA VAL A 155 -0.02 0.97 -15.35
C VAL A 155 -0.68 0.98 -13.97
N SER A 156 -0.57 2.09 -13.22
CA SER A 156 -1.17 2.24 -11.90
C SER A 156 -2.22 3.35 -11.86
N ARG A 157 -3.14 3.25 -10.90
CA ARG A 157 -4.11 4.28 -10.54
C ARG A 157 -3.38 5.50 -10.00
N GLU A 158 -3.11 6.44 -10.90
CA GLU A 158 -2.31 7.62 -10.63
C GLU A 158 -2.89 8.47 -9.48
N LYS A 159 -4.20 8.42 -9.24
CA LYS A 159 -4.82 9.08 -8.08
C LYS A 159 -4.50 8.42 -6.75
N ALA A 160 -4.52 7.10 -6.67
CA ALA A 160 -4.12 6.38 -5.46
C ALA A 160 -2.63 6.63 -5.16
N ARG A 161 -1.80 6.55 -6.21
CA ARG A 161 -0.37 6.90 -6.15
C ARG A 161 -0.14 8.33 -5.69
N TYR A 162 -0.85 9.29 -6.27
CA TYR A 162 -0.74 10.70 -5.90
C TYR A 162 -1.03 10.90 -4.41
N TYR A 163 -2.13 10.33 -3.90
CA TYR A 163 -2.45 10.46 -2.48
C TYR A 163 -1.42 9.77 -1.58
N PHE A 164 -0.94 8.58 -1.94
CA PHE A 164 0.14 7.93 -1.20
C PHE A 164 1.40 8.82 -1.13
N CYS A 165 1.87 9.31 -2.28
CA CYS A 165 3.04 10.20 -2.36
C CYS A 165 2.83 11.54 -1.64
N LYS A 166 1.62 12.12 -1.72
CA LYS A 166 1.30 13.39 -1.06
C LYS A 166 1.40 13.28 0.46
N TYR A 167 0.78 12.25 1.04
CA TYR A 167 0.81 12.07 2.48
C TYR A 167 2.17 11.57 2.97
N LEU A 168 2.89 10.79 2.15
CA LEU A 168 4.30 10.48 2.40
C LEU A 168 5.16 11.75 2.44
N TYR A 169 4.97 12.66 1.49
CA TYR A 169 5.68 13.94 1.47
C TYR A 169 5.36 14.77 2.72
N PHE A 170 4.09 14.87 3.13
CA PHE A 170 3.72 15.55 4.38
C PHE A 170 4.38 14.94 5.61
N TYR A 171 4.40 13.61 5.70
CA TYR A 171 5.09 12.90 6.76
C TYR A 171 6.58 13.25 6.81
N ILE A 172 7.28 13.14 5.68
CA ILE A 172 8.71 13.44 5.58
C ILE A 172 8.98 14.92 5.89
N ARG A 173 8.16 15.84 5.36
CA ARG A 173 8.31 17.28 5.60
C ARG A 173 8.20 17.63 7.07
N GLU A 174 7.20 17.10 7.80
CA GLU A 174 7.05 17.40 9.23
C GLU A 174 8.26 16.89 10.03
N LYS A 175 8.78 15.70 9.70
CA LYS A 175 9.98 15.16 10.32
C LYS A 175 11.22 16.00 10.01
N CYS A 176 11.38 16.46 8.77
CA CYS A 176 12.44 17.41 8.41
C CYS A 176 12.31 18.74 9.16
N GLU A 177 11.11 19.32 9.27
CA GLU A 177 10.90 20.56 10.03
C GLU A 177 11.14 20.39 11.53
N ALA A 178 10.82 19.22 12.12
CA ALA A 178 11.20 18.88 13.49
C ALA A 178 12.73 18.85 13.67
N TYR A 179 13.46 18.27 12.70
CA TYR A 179 14.91 18.28 12.68
C TYR A 179 15.49 19.70 12.53
N TYR A 180 14.95 20.54 11.65
CA TYR A 180 15.41 21.93 11.49
C TYR A 180 15.18 22.75 12.75
N ARG A 181 14.00 22.64 13.40
CA ARG A 181 13.74 23.26 14.70
C ARG A 181 14.76 22.82 15.76
N SER A 182 15.11 21.53 15.77
CA SER A 182 16.12 20.97 16.69
C SER A 182 17.53 21.49 16.41
N CYS A 183 17.87 21.72 15.14
CA CYS A 183 19.12 22.38 14.75
C CYS A 183 19.17 23.83 15.25
N GLU A 184 18.10 24.60 15.08
CA GLU A 184 18.01 26.00 15.53
C GLU A 184 18.12 26.11 17.06
N ILE A 185 17.47 25.22 17.81
CA ILE A 185 17.59 25.17 19.28
C ILE A 185 19.03 24.83 19.67
N SER A 186 19.63 23.83 19.02
CA SER A 186 21.03 23.44 19.28
C SER A 186 22.01 24.58 18.97
N GLU A 187 21.80 25.35 17.91
CA GLU A 187 22.61 26.54 17.62
C GLU A 187 22.44 27.64 18.67
N LYS A 188 21.21 27.90 19.12
CA LYS A 188 20.95 28.88 20.19
C LYS A 188 21.65 28.50 21.48
N LEU A 189 21.56 27.24 21.89
CA LEU A 189 22.23 26.72 23.09
C LEU A 189 23.76 26.84 22.97
N ARG A 190 24.33 26.49 21.81
CA ARG A 190 25.77 26.66 21.55
C ARG A 190 26.21 28.13 21.63
N ARG A 191 25.40 29.07 21.13
CA ARG A 191 25.69 30.52 21.23
C ARG A 191 25.62 31.04 22.67
N GLN A 192 24.68 30.54 23.47
CA GLN A 192 24.47 30.98 24.85
C GLN A 192 25.51 30.41 25.83
N TYR A 193 25.79 29.11 25.73
CA TYR A 193 26.59 28.39 26.73
C TYR A 193 27.97 27.98 26.22
N GLY A 194 28.20 28.00 24.91
CA GLY A 194 29.51 27.77 24.28
C GLY A 194 30.20 26.49 24.79
N HIS A 195 31.37 26.66 25.40
CA HIS A 195 32.18 25.57 25.94
C HIS A 195 31.66 24.98 27.26
N MET A 196 30.68 25.61 27.92
CA MET A 196 30.12 25.14 29.19
C MET A 196 29.16 23.95 29.04
N LEU A 197 28.66 23.66 27.84
CA LEU A 197 27.85 22.47 27.56
C LEU A 197 28.72 21.22 27.63
N LEU A 198 28.24 20.16 28.30
CA LEU A 198 28.88 18.85 28.28
C LEU A 198 28.88 18.28 26.86
N ALA A 199 29.85 17.43 26.53
CA ALA A 199 29.97 16.85 25.18
C ALA A 199 28.72 16.07 24.76
N GLU A 200 28.05 15.42 25.72
CA GLU A 200 26.85 14.62 25.52
C GLU A 200 25.60 15.47 25.27
N GLU A 201 25.53 16.68 25.87
CA GLU A 201 24.41 17.62 25.72
C GLU A 201 24.48 18.39 24.39
N ARG A 202 25.67 18.46 23.78
CA ARG A 202 25.88 19.17 22.51
C ARG A 202 25.21 18.45 21.36
N GLY A 203 24.26 19.15 20.73
CA GLY A 203 23.54 18.62 19.57
C GLY A 203 22.69 17.40 19.90
N MET A 204 22.40 17.13 21.19
CA MET A 204 21.59 15.98 21.60
C MET A 204 20.22 15.99 20.91
N GLN A 205 19.53 17.13 20.92
CA GLN A 205 18.24 17.28 20.24
C GLN A 205 18.35 17.11 18.72
N GLU A 206 19.42 17.65 18.13
CA GLU A 206 19.72 17.48 16.70
C GLU A 206 19.92 16.00 16.34
N LYS A 207 20.62 15.23 17.19
CA LYS A 207 20.86 13.79 17.00
C LYS A 207 19.57 12.98 17.10
N PHE A 208 18.76 13.21 18.14
CA PHE A 208 17.48 12.52 18.30
C PHE A 208 16.55 12.79 17.11
N ALA A 209 16.42 14.04 16.67
CA ALA A 209 15.60 14.36 15.52
C ALA A 209 16.15 13.77 14.20
N LEU A 210 17.47 13.59 14.09
CA LEU A 210 18.11 12.96 12.94
C LEU A 210 17.88 11.44 12.89
N GLU A 211 17.67 10.78 14.03
CA GLU A 211 17.28 9.36 14.09
C GLU A 211 15.87 9.13 13.53
N GLU A 212 14.96 10.09 13.74
CA GLU A 212 13.61 10.06 13.16
C GLU A 212 13.59 10.25 11.63
N LEU A 213 14.74 10.55 11.01
CA LEU A 213 14.89 10.65 9.54
C LEU A 213 15.45 9.37 8.92
N SER A 214 15.33 8.22 9.60
CA SER A 214 15.86 6.90 9.17
C SER A 214 15.52 6.52 7.72
N PHE A 215 14.41 7.04 7.19
CA PHE A 215 13.91 6.87 5.83
C PHE A 215 14.56 7.77 4.76
N LEU A 216 15.55 8.60 5.12
CA LEU A 216 16.37 9.39 4.21
C LEU A 216 17.84 8.93 4.27
N LYS A 217 18.53 8.88 3.13
CA LYS A 217 19.96 8.57 3.04
C LYS A 217 20.68 9.34 1.92
N PRO A 218 21.98 9.64 2.08
CA PRO A 218 22.79 9.40 3.28
C PRO A 218 22.59 10.48 4.36
N LEU A 219 22.69 10.12 5.64
CA LEU A 219 22.65 11.06 6.78
C LEU A 219 23.98 11.19 7.52
N THR A 220 24.99 10.43 7.12
CA THR A 220 26.28 10.35 7.82
C THR A 220 26.97 11.71 7.95
N ARG A 221 26.79 12.59 6.95
CA ARG A 221 27.33 13.96 7.01
C ARG A 221 26.67 14.74 8.14
N LEU A 222 25.33 14.71 8.23
CA LEU A 222 24.57 15.38 9.28
C LEU A 222 24.90 14.83 10.67
N LYS A 223 25.05 13.51 10.81
CA LYS A 223 25.47 12.88 12.06
C LYS A 223 26.81 13.43 12.54
N LYS A 224 27.79 13.50 11.63
CA LYS A 224 29.12 14.08 11.93
C LYS A 224 29.05 15.57 12.26
N GLU A 225 28.18 16.34 11.61
CA GLU A 225 27.98 17.76 11.95
C GLU A 225 27.40 17.95 13.35
N ALA A 226 26.45 17.11 13.75
CA ALA A 226 25.81 17.17 15.07
C ALA A 226 26.81 16.90 16.22
N ASP A 227 27.83 16.07 15.98
CA ASP A 227 28.91 15.75 16.93
C ASP A 227 29.96 16.86 17.09
N LYS A 228 30.03 17.82 16.14
CA LYS A 228 31.08 18.85 16.17
C LYS A 228 30.82 19.88 17.25
N VAL A 229 31.92 20.30 17.89
CA VAL A 229 31.94 21.45 18.82
C VAL A 229 31.54 22.73 18.10
N LYS A 230 32.00 22.88 16.85
CA LYS A 230 31.63 23.97 15.93
C LYS A 230 31.15 23.34 14.62
N PRO A 231 29.83 23.22 14.41
CA PRO A 231 29.29 22.76 13.15
C PRO A 231 29.77 23.66 12.00
N GLY A 232 30.09 23.04 10.88
CA GLY A 232 30.51 23.72 9.66
C GLY A 232 29.35 23.97 8.68
N MET A 233 28.16 23.45 8.97
CA MET A 233 26.96 23.63 8.16
C MET A 233 25.90 24.46 8.87
N SER A 234 25.35 25.45 8.19
CA SER A 234 24.17 26.20 8.63
C SER A 234 22.90 25.34 8.54
N VAL A 235 21.80 25.83 9.13
CA VAL A 235 20.48 25.18 9.01
C VAL A 235 20.01 25.14 7.56
N GLU A 236 20.26 26.19 6.78
CA GLU A 236 19.91 26.27 5.36
C GLU A 236 20.70 25.24 4.52
N GLU A 237 22.00 25.09 4.75
CA GLU A 237 22.80 24.06 4.08
C GLU A 237 22.34 22.64 4.45
N LYS A 238 21.85 22.44 5.68
CA LYS A 238 21.22 21.18 6.11
C LYS A 238 19.89 20.94 5.41
N ARG A 239 19.07 21.99 5.18
CA ARG A 239 17.82 21.92 4.42
C ARG A 239 18.09 21.47 2.99
N GLU A 240 19.00 22.15 2.29
CA GLU A 240 19.39 21.80 0.92
C GLU A 240 19.96 20.36 0.84
N TYR A 241 20.74 19.95 1.85
CA TYR A 241 21.25 18.58 1.91
C TYR A 241 20.14 17.53 1.99
N LEU A 242 19.11 17.75 2.80
CA LEU A 242 17.99 16.81 2.93
C LEU A 242 17.07 16.79 1.70
N GLU A 243 16.90 17.90 0.99
CA GLU A 243 16.15 17.94 -0.27
C GLU A 243 16.74 17.00 -1.34
N HIS A 244 18.06 16.87 -1.35
CA HIS A 244 18.78 15.98 -2.28
C HIS A 244 19.03 14.57 -1.72
N ALA A 245 18.62 14.31 -0.47
CA ALA A 245 18.70 12.98 0.11
C ALA A 245 17.74 12.03 -0.60
N SER A 246 18.17 10.78 -0.76
CA SER A 246 17.37 9.70 -1.32
C SER A 246 16.46 9.10 -0.26
N LEU A 247 15.20 8.87 -0.62
CA LEU A 247 14.25 8.09 0.16
C LEU A 247 14.70 6.63 0.23
N THR A 248 14.47 6.01 1.37
CA THR A 248 14.60 4.56 1.55
C THR A 248 13.20 3.97 1.73
N PRO A 249 12.64 3.30 0.71
CA PRO A 249 11.34 2.65 0.83
C PRO A 249 11.27 1.66 1.99
N GLY A 250 12.38 0.98 2.31
CA GLY A 250 12.52 0.17 3.51
C GLY A 250 12.24 0.97 4.77
N GLY A 251 12.99 2.05 5.04
CA GLY A 251 12.76 2.89 6.21
C GLY A 251 11.33 3.46 6.32
N ILE A 252 10.66 3.72 5.19
CA ILE A 252 9.25 4.14 5.19
C ILE A 252 8.33 2.99 5.60
N PHE A 253 8.54 1.81 5.03
CA PHE A 253 7.81 0.60 5.40
C PHE A 253 8.03 0.23 6.87
N ASP A 254 9.24 0.46 7.38
CA ASP A 254 9.63 0.18 8.76
C ASP A 254 8.85 1.06 9.74
N GLU A 255 8.77 2.37 9.49
CA GLU A 255 7.95 3.29 10.28
C GLU A 255 6.46 2.92 10.22
N PHE A 256 5.99 2.50 9.04
CA PHE A 256 4.62 2.05 8.85
C PHE A 256 4.32 0.75 9.62
N ASN A 257 5.22 -0.22 9.58
CA ASN A 257 5.08 -1.50 10.27
C ASN A 257 5.19 -1.32 11.79
N TYR A 258 6.15 -0.52 12.26
CA TYR A 258 6.34 -0.20 13.66
C TYR A 258 5.12 0.51 14.26
N PHE A 259 4.49 1.41 13.51
CA PHE A 259 3.26 2.07 13.94
C PHE A 259 2.13 1.09 14.26
N TYR A 260 2.05 -0.02 13.52
CA TYR A 260 1.09 -1.09 13.77
C TYR A 260 1.69 -2.25 14.58
N PHE A 261 2.72 -1.98 15.40
CA PHE A 261 3.36 -2.98 16.28
C PHE A 261 3.79 -4.26 15.56
N GLY A 262 4.18 -4.17 14.29
CA GLY A 262 4.57 -5.36 13.50
C GLY A 262 3.41 -6.15 12.91
N TYR A 263 2.15 -5.85 13.23
CA TYR A 263 0.96 -6.59 12.74
C TYR A 263 0.73 -6.49 11.22
N VAL A 264 1.45 -5.60 10.54
CA VAL A 264 1.47 -5.56 9.07
C VAL A 264 2.28 -6.72 8.50
N SER A 265 3.25 -7.25 9.25
CA SER A 265 4.13 -8.37 8.85
C SER A 265 3.94 -9.66 9.64
N ALA A 266 3.42 -9.59 10.86
CA ALA A 266 3.21 -10.75 11.73
C ALA A 266 1.90 -11.45 11.39
N ASP A 267 1.96 -12.78 11.23
CA ASP A 267 0.77 -13.59 11.02
C ASP A 267 0.04 -13.87 12.35
N LYS A 268 -1.18 -14.39 12.26
CA LYS A 268 -2.02 -14.68 13.43
C LYS A 268 -1.38 -15.64 14.44
N ILE A 269 -0.45 -16.51 14.03
CA ILE A 269 0.17 -17.49 14.93
C ILE A 269 1.26 -16.81 15.75
N GLU A 270 2.09 -15.99 15.10
CA GLU A 270 3.09 -15.15 15.77
C GLU A 270 2.41 -14.24 16.81
N ILE A 271 1.33 -13.55 16.43
CA ILE A 271 0.58 -12.67 17.34
C ILE A 271 -0.09 -13.45 18.47
N LEU A 272 -0.66 -14.63 18.18
CA LEU A 272 -1.33 -15.46 19.19
C LEU A 272 -0.36 -15.85 20.31
N PHE A 273 0.86 -16.29 19.97
CA PHE A 273 1.86 -16.67 20.96
C PHE A 273 2.47 -15.46 21.68
N GLU A 274 2.58 -14.31 21.02
CA GLU A 274 2.97 -13.06 21.70
C GLU A 274 1.93 -12.63 22.76
N LEU A 275 0.64 -12.77 22.45
CA LEU A 275 -0.46 -12.35 23.34
C LEU A 275 -0.69 -13.30 24.52
N TYR A 276 -0.66 -14.61 24.28
CA TYR A 276 -1.04 -15.62 25.28
C TYR A 276 0.14 -16.41 25.84
N GLY A 277 1.34 -16.30 25.27
CA GLY A 277 2.49 -17.12 25.63
C GLY A 277 2.39 -18.53 25.05
N GLU A 278 3.10 -19.46 25.68
CA GLU A 278 3.25 -20.83 25.19
C GLU A 278 2.01 -21.70 25.48
N PRO A 279 1.58 -22.56 24.53
CA PRO A 279 0.41 -23.41 24.72
C PRO A 279 0.43 -24.24 26.00
N GLU A 280 1.61 -24.63 26.47
CA GLU A 280 1.82 -25.41 27.69
C GLU A 280 1.23 -24.71 28.93
N GLU A 281 1.31 -23.38 28.99
CA GLU A 281 0.89 -22.54 30.11
C GLU A 281 -0.61 -22.20 30.10
N TRP A 282 -1.28 -22.45 28.98
CA TRP A 282 -2.69 -22.08 28.82
C TRP A 282 -3.62 -23.01 29.60
N PRO A 283 -4.70 -22.48 30.21
CA PRO A 283 -5.78 -23.31 30.72
C PRO A 283 -6.35 -24.24 29.61
N TYR A 284 -6.71 -25.48 29.96
CA TYR A 284 -7.23 -26.46 28.98
C TYR A 284 -8.40 -25.91 28.15
N GLN A 285 -9.28 -25.12 28.77
CA GLN A 285 -10.40 -24.49 28.08
C GLN A 285 -9.94 -23.46 27.02
N ASP A 286 -8.87 -22.72 27.29
CA ASP A 286 -8.29 -21.76 26.36
C ASP A 286 -7.56 -22.48 25.22
N LYS A 287 -6.81 -23.56 25.51
CA LYS A 287 -6.20 -24.40 24.46
C LYS A 287 -7.23 -24.91 23.47
N ILE A 288 -8.34 -25.45 23.96
CA ILE A 288 -9.43 -25.95 23.11
C ILE A 288 -10.15 -24.81 22.38
N ARG A 289 -10.38 -23.65 23.04
CA ARG A 289 -10.99 -22.48 22.39
C ARG A 289 -10.15 -21.99 21.21
N ILE A 290 -8.84 -21.88 21.41
CA ILE A 290 -7.89 -21.40 20.41
C ILE A 290 -7.69 -22.45 19.31
N ALA A 291 -7.58 -23.73 19.65
CA ALA A 291 -7.51 -24.80 18.65
C ALA A 291 -8.76 -24.79 17.74
N ARG A 292 -9.95 -24.53 18.31
CA ARG A 292 -11.19 -24.36 17.53
C ARG A 292 -11.16 -23.11 16.65
N SER A 293 -10.65 -21.98 17.13
CA SER A 293 -10.57 -20.76 16.31
C SER A 293 -9.62 -20.94 15.13
N LEU A 294 -8.51 -21.65 15.31
CA LEU A 294 -7.57 -22.00 14.25
C LEU A 294 -8.09 -23.07 13.27
N GLY A 295 -9.30 -23.61 13.50
CA GLY A 295 -9.91 -24.63 12.66
C GLY A 295 -9.32 -26.03 12.85
N LEU A 296 -8.54 -26.26 13.92
CA LEU A 296 -7.91 -27.55 14.22
C LEU A 296 -8.92 -28.58 14.76
N CYS A 297 -10.01 -28.12 15.37
CA CYS A 297 -11.12 -28.98 15.80
C CYS A 297 -12.47 -28.25 15.80
N SER A 298 -13.57 -29.02 15.74
CA SER A 298 -14.95 -28.51 15.72
C SER A 298 -15.56 -28.34 17.12
N GLY A 299 -16.68 -27.64 17.22
CA GLY A 299 -17.47 -27.53 18.47
C GLY A 299 -18.12 -28.84 18.95
N LYS A 300 -18.17 -29.89 18.13
CA LYS A 300 -18.73 -31.22 18.45
C LYS A 300 -17.67 -32.33 18.45
N SER A 301 -16.40 -31.96 18.56
CA SER A 301 -15.27 -32.89 18.48
C SER A 301 -15.29 -33.92 19.60
N ASP A 302 -14.90 -35.15 19.29
CA ASP A 302 -14.62 -36.16 20.32
C ASP A 302 -13.25 -35.89 20.99
N LYS A 303 -12.97 -36.62 22.07
CA LYS A 303 -11.73 -36.46 22.84
C LYS A 303 -10.47 -36.73 22.01
N GLU A 304 -10.57 -37.56 20.97
CA GLU A 304 -9.45 -37.91 20.10
C GLU A 304 -9.14 -36.77 19.13
N ALA A 305 -10.17 -36.13 18.55
CA ALA A 305 -10.01 -34.94 17.72
C ALA A 305 -9.52 -33.74 18.52
N GLU A 306 -9.97 -33.57 19.77
CA GLU A 306 -9.41 -32.55 20.68
C GLU A 306 -7.92 -32.79 20.95
N LYS A 307 -7.53 -34.04 21.24
CA LYS A 307 -6.13 -34.40 21.47
C LYS A 307 -5.25 -34.09 20.26
N LYS A 308 -5.66 -34.50 19.05
CA LYS A 308 -4.91 -34.21 17.81
C LYS A 308 -4.74 -32.71 17.55
N ALA A 309 -5.76 -31.92 17.88
CA ALA A 309 -5.71 -30.47 17.74
C ALA A 309 -4.72 -29.82 18.72
N LEU A 310 -4.60 -30.36 19.93
CA LEU A 310 -3.60 -29.94 20.91
C LEU A 310 -2.19 -30.33 20.48
N ASP A 311 -1.99 -31.55 19.97
CA ASP A 311 -0.69 -32.01 19.45
C ASP A 311 -0.22 -31.11 18.28
N GLU A 312 -1.13 -30.72 17.38
CA GLU A 312 -0.82 -29.80 16.29
C GLU A 312 -0.51 -28.38 16.78
N LEU A 313 -1.20 -27.91 17.82
CA LEU A 313 -0.93 -26.62 18.45
C LEU A 313 0.46 -26.56 19.07
N GLU A 314 0.90 -27.64 19.74
CA GLU A 314 2.27 -27.78 20.26
C GLU A 314 3.30 -27.77 19.13
N ARG A 315 3.04 -28.50 18.03
CA ARG A 315 3.92 -28.50 16.84
C ARG A 315 4.06 -27.12 16.22
N MET A 316 2.98 -26.33 16.20
CA MET A 316 3.01 -24.94 15.71
C MET A 316 3.85 -24.04 16.61
N ALA A 317 3.74 -24.19 17.94
CA ALA A 317 4.57 -23.46 18.89
C ALA A 317 6.05 -23.82 18.78
N GLU A 318 6.40 -25.11 18.68
CA GLU A 318 7.79 -25.54 18.45
C GLU A 318 8.39 -24.93 17.18
N LYS A 319 7.60 -24.88 16.10
CA LYS A 319 8.04 -24.27 14.84
C LYS A 319 8.28 -22.76 14.99
N GLN A 320 7.44 -22.07 15.76
CA GLN A 320 7.62 -20.64 16.03
C GLN A 320 8.85 -20.40 16.91
N ARG A 321 9.02 -21.18 17.99
CA ARG A 321 10.21 -21.13 18.85
C ARG A 321 11.49 -21.33 18.04
N ALA A 322 11.54 -22.36 17.18
CA ALA A 322 12.71 -22.60 16.33
C ALA A 322 13.01 -21.43 15.37
N LYS A 323 11.96 -20.75 14.86
CA LYS A 323 12.10 -19.55 14.03
C LYS A 323 12.65 -18.37 14.84
N GLU A 324 12.18 -18.17 16.07
CA GLU A 324 12.67 -17.12 16.98
C GLU A 324 14.11 -17.38 17.45
N GLU A 325 14.45 -18.62 17.83
CA GLU A 325 15.80 -19.02 18.17
C GLU A 325 16.77 -18.86 16.98
N GLU A 326 16.33 -19.18 15.76
CA GLU A 326 17.11 -18.91 14.55
C GLU A 326 17.37 -17.41 14.37
N LEU A 327 16.35 -16.57 14.59
CA LEU A 327 16.50 -15.12 14.55
C LEU A 327 17.47 -14.62 15.63
N ASP A 328 17.32 -15.07 16.88
CA ASP A 328 18.16 -14.68 18.01
C ASP A 328 19.62 -15.11 17.83
N LEU A 329 19.86 -16.35 17.42
CA LEU A 329 21.21 -16.87 17.11
C LEU A 329 21.87 -16.08 15.98
N MET A 330 21.08 -15.61 15.02
CA MET A 330 21.58 -14.72 13.99
C MET A 330 21.77 -13.27 14.46
N HIS A 331 20.98 -12.78 15.42
CA HIS A 331 21.12 -11.46 16.05
C HIS A 331 22.36 -11.33 16.94
N ILE A 332 22.81 -12.44 17.54
CA ILE A 332 23.99 -12.49 18.42
C ILE A 332 25.32 -12.37 17.63
N ARG A 333 25.33 -12.68 16.31
CA ARG A 333 26.59 -12.98 15.60
C ARG A 333 27.20 -11.85 14.77
N ASP A 334 26.45 -10.90 14.19
CA ASP A 334 27.02 -9.80 13.37
C ASP A 334 26.00 -8.70 13.01
N GLU A 335 26.32 -7.43 13.26
CA GLU A 335 25.55 -6.21 12.86
C GLU A 335 25.24 -6.17 11.34
N ASN A 336 26.12 -6.75 10.51
CA ASN A 336 25.91 -6.85 9.07
C ASN A 336 24.97 -8.01 8.68
N LEU A 337 24.88 -9.08 9.49
CA LEU A 337 23.86 -10.11 9.31
C LEU A 337 22.49 -9.61 9.79
N LYS A 338 22.46 -8.80 10.86
CA LYS A 338 21.27 -8.04 11.31
C LYS A 338 20.61 -7.33 10.13
N LYS A 339 21.40 -6.61 9.30
CA LYS A 339 20.92 -5.96 8.07
C LYS A 339 20.45 -6.93 6.98
N LYS A 340 21.03 -8.13 6.87
CA LYS A 340 20.66 -9.15 5.86
C LYS A 340 19.40 -9.96 6.23
N ILE A 341 19.10 -10.14 7.51
CA ILE A 341 17.91 -10.87 7.98
C ILE A 341 16.72 -9.94 8.09
N TYR A 342 16.97 -8.70 8.54
CA TYR A 342 16.05 -7.59 8.33
C TYR A 342 15.62 -7.46 6.86
N GLN A 343 16.51 -7.83 5.92
CA GLN A 343 16.20 -7.85 4.49
C GLN A 343 15.29 -9.01 4.03
N ARG A 344 15.14 -10.10 4.78
CA ARG A 344 14.27 -11.24 4.39
C ARG A 344 12.77 -10.99 4.61
N GLY A 345 12.39 -10.05 5.48
CA GLY A 345 11.01 -9.59 5.68
C GLY A 345 10.55 -8.47 4.73
N ARG A 346 11.43 -8.00 3.82
CA ARG A 346 11.24 -6.83 2.96
C ARG A 346 10.36 -7.04 1.75
N SER A 347 9.39 -7.95 1.78
CA SER A 347 8.40 -7.94 0.70
C SER A 347 7.82 -6.52 0.58
N GLY A 348 7.45 -5.90 1.70
CA GLY A 348 6.84 -4.56 1.77
C GLY A 348 7.69 -3.39 1.24
N GLU A 349 9.02 -3.46 1.32
CA GLU A 349 9.92 -2.40 0.80
C GLU A 349 9.77 -2.26 -0.71
N ASP A 350 9.79 -3.38 -1.43
CA ASP A 350 9.67 -3.38 -2.89
C ASP A 350 8.28 -2.88 -3.31
N TYR A 351 7.21 -3.24 -2.59
CA TYR A 351 5.87 -2.69 -2.83
C TYR A 351 5.84 -1.17 -2.66
N PHE A 352 6.36 -0.63 -1.54
CA PHE A 352 6.37 0.81 -1.30
C PHE A 352 7.18 1.56 -2.34
N ARG A 353 8.30 0.98 -2.77
CA ARG A 353 9.09 1.51 -3.89
C ARG A 353 8.28 1.54 -5.18
N ASP A 354 7.63 0.44 -5.52
CA ASP A 354 6.83 0.31 -6.74
C ASP A 354 5.60 1.21 -6.74
N PHE A 355 4.99 1.44 -5.58
CA PHE A 355 3.91 2.41 -5.40
C PHE A 355 4.39 3.82 -5.77
N ILE A 356 5.52 4.27 -5.21
CA ILE A 356 6.07 5.61 -5.50
C ILE A 356 6.44 5.72 -6.98
N LEU A 357 7.04 4.67 -7.55
CA LEU A 357 7.43 4.63 -8.96
C LEU A 357 6.25 4.46 -9.93
N GLY A 358 5.06 4.09 -9.43
CA GLY A 358 3.88 3.82 -10.27
C GLY A 358 3.95 2.52 -11.05
N LYS A 359 4.81 1.59 -10.63
CA LYS A 359 4.98 0.25 -11.25
C LYS A 359 3.94 -0.76 -10.78
N ARG A 360 3.26 -0.45 -9.68
CA ARG A 360 2.28 -1.31 -9.03
C ARG A 360 1.12 -0.46 -8.55
N ASP A 361 -0.09 -1.02 -8.65
CA ASP A 361 -1.27 -0.42 -8.05
C ASP A 361 -1.23 -0.42 -6.53
N ILE A 362 -1.96 0.49 -5.92
CA ILE A 362 -2.17 0.53 -4.48
C ILE A 362 -3.61 0.10 -4.23
N ASN A 363 -3.83 -1.01 -3.55
CA ASN A 363 -5.19 -1.43 -3.22
C ASN A 363 -5.82 -0.49 -2.16
N ARG A 364 -7.14 -0.53 -2.07
CA ARG A 364 -7.94 0.29 -1.15
C ARG A 364 -7.46 0.20 0.30
N SER A 365 -7.25 -1.02 0.81
CA SER A 365 -6.89 -1.25 2.21
C SER A 365 -5.51 -0.70 2.55
N THR A 366 -4.53 -0.85 1.66
CA THR A 366 -3.17 -0.30 1.82
C THR A 366 -3.20 1.22 1.85
N LEU A 367 -3.92 1.85 0.90
CA LEU A 367 -4.07 3.30 0.88
C LEU A 367 -4.70 3.82 2.17
N ILE A 368 -5.82 3.24 2.60
CA ILE A 368 -6.49 3.64 3.85
C ILE A 368 -5.54 3.52 5.04
N SER A 369 -4.88 2.37 5.18
CA SER A 369 -3.99 2.09 6.32
C SER A 369 -2.80 3.04 6.37
N PHE A 370 -2.25 3.39 5.21
CA PHE A 370 -1.17 4.38 5.10
C PHE A 370 -1.63 5.79 5.47
N LEU A 371 -2.82 6.20 5.03
CA LEU A 371 -3.39 7.51 5.38
C LEU A 371 -3.69 7.61 6.89
N LEU A 372 -4.18 6.53 7.52
CA LEU A 372 -4.38 6.46 8.97
C LEU A 372 -3.07 6.59 9.74
N PHE A 373 -2.01 5.91 9.27
CA PHE A 373 -0.65 6.03 9.82
C PHE A 373 -0.18 7.49 9.81
N VAL A 374 -0.22 8.17 8.67
CA VAL A 374 0.23 9.56 8.56
C VAL A 374 -0.61 10.48 9.47
N ASN A 375 -1.93 10.33 9.44
CA ASN A 375 -2.84 11.16 10.24
C ASN A 375 -2.68 10.98 11.75
N ALA A 376 -2.21 9.81 12.21
CA ALA A 376 -1.93 9.57 13.61
C ALA A 376 -0.53 10.03 14.04
N ARG A 377 0.45 10.03 13.11
CA ARG A 377 1.86 10.34 13.43
C ARG A 377 2.21 11.81 13.33
N ILE A 378 1.50 12.59 12.51
CA ILE A 378 1.77 14.01 12.31
C ILE A 378 0.51 14.86 12.40
N SER A 379 0.70 16.13 12.76
CA SER A 379 -0.36 17.13 12.74
C SER A 379 -0.53 17.67 11.32
N LEU A 380 -1.58 17.22 10.64
CA LEU A 380 -1.97 17.74 9.34
C LEU A 380 -2.79 19.03 9.48
N ASP A 381 -2.67 19.90 8.48
CA ASP A 381 -3.54 21.08 8.36
C ASP A 381 -5.02 20.67 8.16
N ALA A 382 -5.94 21.63 8.31
CA ALA A 382 -7.37 21.36 8.27
C ALA A 382 -7.86 20.74 6.94
N ASP A 383 -7.24 21.08 5.82
CA ASP A 383 -7.62 20.62 4.48
C ASP A 383 -7.03 19.24 4.14
N SER A 384 -5.91 18.91 4.78
CA SER A 384 -5.20 17.64 4.62
C SER A 384 -5.55 16.61 5.69
N LYS A 385 -6.18 16.99 6.81
CA LYS A 385 -6.51 16.05 7.88
C LYS A 385 -7.44 14.92 7.40
N ILE A 386 -7.10 13.68 7.74
CA ILE A 386 -7.92 12.51 7.38
C ILE A 386 -9.11 12.43 8.32
N THR A 387 -10.23 12.97 7.84
CA THR A 387 -11.56 12.78 8.41
C THR A 387 -12.32 11.73 7.58
N LEU A 388 -13.42 11.18 8.10
CA LEU A 388 -14.25 10.23 7.34
C LEU A 388 -14.75 10.85 6.00
N PRO A 389 -15.26 12.09 5.95
CA PRO A 389 -15.60 12.74 4.68
C PRO A 389 -14.40 12.88 3.73
N ARG A 390 -13.22 13.27 4.26
CA ARG A 390 -12.01 13.42 3.44
C ARG A 390 -11.56 12.09 2.87
N LEU A 391 -11.57 11.04 3.69
CA LEU A 391 -11.22 9.69 3.27
C LEU A 391 -12.16 9.19 2.17
N ASN A 392 -13.47 9.36 2.32
CA ASN A 392 -14.43 9.00 1.27
C ASN A 392 -14.20 9.77 -0.03
N ARG A 393 -13.85 11.06 0.03
CA ARG A 393 -13.48 11.83 -1.17
C ARG A 393 -12.20 11.31 -1.83
N ILE A 394 -11.20 10.92 -1.04
CA ILE A 394 -9.98 10.29 -1.54
C ILE A 394 -10.31 8.98 -2.26
N LEU A 395 -11.11 8.12 -1.63
CA LEU A 395 -11.50 6.81 -2.18
C LEU A 395 -12.24 6.96 -3.51
N VAL A 396 -13.24 7.84 -3.58
CA VAL A 396 -13.97 8.12 -4.83
C VAL A 396 -13.02 8.62 -5.93
N ASN A 397 -12.12 9.56 -5.61
CA ASN A 397 -11.14 10.06 -6.57
C ASN A 397 -10.19 8.97 -7.09
N CYS A 398 -10.04 7.85 -6.37
CA CYS A 398 -9.22 6.71 -6.78
C CYS A 398 -10.02 5.61 -7.49
N GLY A 399 -11.34 5.74 -7.60
CA GLY A 399 -12.22 4.68 -8.11
C GLY A 399 -12.45 3.55 -7.10
N PHE A 400 -12.31 3.80 -5.80
CA PHE A 400 -12.56 2.83 -4.74
C PHE A 400 -13.95 2.99 -4.12
N PRO A 401 -14.56 1.89 -3.64
CA PRO A 401 -15.73 1.95 -2.77
C PRO A 401 -15.48 2.82 -1.54
N GLN A 402 -16.46 3.64 -1.17
CA GLN A 402 -16.44 4.43 0.06
C GLN A 402 -16.45 3.53 1.32
N ILE A 403 -16.24 4.13 2.50
CA ILE A 403 -16.32 3.44 3.79
C ILE A 403 -17.77 3.01 4.07
N ARG A 404 -17.99 1.71 4.25
CA ARG A 404 -19.30 1.06 4.48
C ARG A 404 -19.37 0.43 5.87
N PRO A 405 -20.29 0.86 6.76
CA PRO A 405 -20.37 0.36 8.15
C PRO A 405 -20.58 -1.16 8.31
N LYS A 406 -21.06 -1.84 7.28
CA LYS A 406 -21.28 -3.29 7.29
C LYS A 406 -20.00 -4.10 7.02
N HIS A 407 -18.98 -3.50 6.42
CA HIS A 407 -17.72 -4.15 6.14
C HIS A 407 -16.80 -4.13 7.38
N SER A 408 -16.12 -5.25 7.67
CA SER A 408 -15.37 -5.45 8.92
C SER A 408 -14.18 -4.49 9.05
N PHE A 409 -13.36 -4.40 8.00
CA PHE A 409 -12.24 -3.46 7.93
C PHE A 409 -12.72 -2.00 8.03
N ASP A 410 -13.84 -1.67 7.40
CA ASP A 410 -14.37 -0.30 7.40
C ASP A 410 -14.89 0.12 8.78
N ARG A 411 -15.47 -0.82 9.55
CA ARG A 411 -15.79 -0.56 10.96
C ARG A 411 -14.55 -0.26 11.77
N PHE A 412 -13.46 -1.01 11.58
CA PHE A 412 -12.19 -0.73 12.22
C PHE A 412 -11.71 0.69 11.89
N VAL A 413 -11.69 1.08 10.60
CA VAL A 413 -11.32 2.43 10.14
C VAL A 413 -12.19 3.51 10.79
N MET A 414 -13.50 3.31 10.85
CA MET A 414 -14.43 4.25 11.49
C MET A 414 -14.19 4.40 12.99
N ARG A 415 -13.86 3.30 13.70
CA ARG A 415 -13.52 3.33 15.12
C ARG A 415 -12.19 4.05 15.34
N PHE A 416 -11.19 3.73 14.54
CA PHE A 416 -9.86 4.34 14.58
C PHE A 416 -9.95 5.87 14.46
N LEU A 417 -10.67 6.37 13.44
CA LEU A 417 -10.82 7.81 13.19
C LEU A 417 -11.61 8.57 14.28
N LYS A 418 -12.45 7.87 15.05
CA LYS A 418 -13.25 8.47 16.13
C LYS A 418 -12.55 8.38 17.48
N SER A 419 -11.54 7.52 17.62
CA SER A 419 -10.88 7.28 18.89
C SER A 419 -10.01 8.46 19.31
N ARG A 420 -9.87 8.63 20.63
CA ARG A 420 -8.84 9.49 21.22
C ARG A 420 -7.49 8.79 21.28
N ASP A 421 -7.52 7.47 21.43
CA ASP A 421 -6.36 6.58 21.35
C ASP A 421 -6.59 5.56 20.22
N PRO A 422 -6.09 5.84 19.01
CA PRO A 422 -6.24 4.91 17.89
C PRO A 422 -5.49 3.59 18.09
N MET A 423 -4.46 3.54 18.95
CA MET A 423 -3.65 2.35 19.15
C MET A 423 -4.36 1.31 20.02
N GLU A 424 -5.13 1.76 21.01
CA GLU A 424 -6.06 0.89 21.75
C GLU A 424 -7.04 0.18 20.80
N VAL A 425 -7.59 0.93 19.81
CA VAL A 425 -8.48 0.34 18.80
C VAL A 425 -7.78 -0.70 17.93
N VAL A 426 -6.49 -0.48 17.59
CA VAL A 426 -5.69 -1.47 16.85
C VAL A 426 -5.51 -2.73 17.69
N ALA A 427 -5.04 -2.61 18.93
CA ALA A 427 -4.79 -3.74 19.82
C ALA A 427 -6.05 -4.58 20.05
N GLU A 428 -7.18 -3.95 20.39
CA GLU A 428 -8.45 -4.64 20.58
C GLU A 428 -8.95 -5.37 19.32
N GLU A 429 -8.73 -4.78 18.14
CA GLU A 429 -9.19 -5.38 16.89
C GLU A 429 -8.28 -6.53 16.46
N VAL A 430 -6.97 -6.44 16.71
CA VAL A 430 -6.00 -7.50 16.49
C VAL A 430 -6.36 -8.71 17.35
N GLU A 431 -6.52 -8.53 18.66
CA GLU A 431 -6.94 -9.60 19.58
C GLU A 431 -8.25 -10.24 19.10
N ARG A 432 -9.23 -9.42 18.71
CA ARG A 432 -10.51 -9.91 18.17
C ARG A 432 -10.37 -10.75 16.90
N GLN A 433 -9.48 -10.40 15.97
CA GLN A 433 -9.26 -11.19 14.76
C GLN A 433 -8.55 -12.50 15.06
N VAL A 434 -7.50 -12.45 15.88
CA VAL A 434 -6.69 -13.62 16.25
C VAL A 434 -7.54 -14.64 17.04
N VAL A 435 -8.37 -14.18 17.98
CA VAL A 435 -9.31 -15.04 18.71
C VAL A 435 -10.35 -15.69 17.79
N ARG A 436 -10.67 -15.06 16.65
CA ARG A 436 -11.54 -15.63 15.61
C ARG A 436 -10.81 -16.53 14.63
N GLY A 437 -9.49 -16.70 14.78
CA GLY A 437 -8.66 -17.51 13.89
C GLY A 437 -8.28 -16.83 12.58
N ASN A 438 -8.45 -15.52 12.47
CA ASN A 438 -8.15 -14.74 11.28
C ASN A 438 -6.84 -13.97 11.46
N ASP A 439 -6.12 -13.76 10.36
CA ASP A 439 -5.08 -12.72 10.33
C ASP A 439 -5.72 -11.34 10.52
N PHE A 440 -4.97 -10.42 11.12
CA PHE A 440 -5.43 -9.04 11.21
C PHE A 440 -5.53 -8.41 9.82
N TYR A 441 -6.44 -7.45 9.63
CA TYR A 441 -6.71 -6.84 8.31
C TYR A 441 -5.47 -6.21 7.64
N LEU A 442 -4.47 -5.85 8.45
CA LEU A 442 -3.24 -5.23 7.96
C LEU A 442 -2.16 -6.23 7.59
N TYR A 443 -2.30 -7.49 7.99
CA TYR A 443 -1.32 -8.52 7.69
C TYR A 443 -1.16 -8.65 6.18
N LYS A 444 0.04 -8.31 5.69
CA LYS A 444 0.37 -8.29 4.26
C LYS A 444 -0.65 -7.53 3.42
N VAL A 445 -1.29 -6.48 3.96
CA VAL A 445 -2.30 -5.68 3.24
C VAL A 445 -1.78 -5.12 1.91
N TYR A 446 -0.47 -4.85 1.84
CA TYR A 446 0.25 -4.38 0.65
C TYR A 446 0.48 -5.48 -0.40
N ARG A 447 0.42 -6.76 -0.03
CA ARG A 447 0.72 -7.89 -0.92
C ARG A 447 -0.32 -8.01 -2.04
N ASP A 448 -1.58 -7.79 -1.69
CA ASP A 448 -2.71 -7.84 -2.61
C ASP A 448 -2.78 -6.62 -3.52
N ALA A 449 -1.85 -5.67 -3.36
CA ALA A 449 -1.72 -4.54 -4.26
C ALA A 449 -1.06 -5.04 -5.54
N TYR A 450 -1.84 -5.24 -6.58
CA TYR A 450 -1.41 -5.87 -7.81
C TYR A 450 -2.07 -5.19 -9.01
N CYS A 451 -1.31 -5.00 -10.09
CA CYS A 451 -1.88 -4.53 -11.34
C CYS A 451 -2.43 -5.72 -12.11
N HIS A 452 -3.75 -5.88 -12.10
CA HIS A 452 -4.41 -6.96 -12.85
C HIS A 452 -4.30 -6.79 -14.36
N GLN A 453 -3.71 -5.73 -14.91
CA GLN A 453 -3.66 -5.49 -16.35
C GLN A 453 -3.11 -6.70 -17.13
N ASN A 454 -2.04 -7.33 -16.64
CA ASN A 454 -1.47 -8.51 -17.31
C ASN A 454 -2.37 -9.75 -17.22
N GLU A 455 -3.05 -9.93 -16.08
CA GLU A 455 -4.01 -11.03 -15.90
C GLU A 455 -5.27 -10.78 -16.71
N LEU A 456 -5.83 -9.58 -16.64
CA LEU A 456 -6.94 -9.10 -17.46
C LEU A 456 -6.65 -9.36 -18.94
N ILE A 457 -5.47 -8.98 -19.44
CA ILE A 457 -5.07 -9.29 -20.82
C ILE A 457 -5.02 -10.80 -21.03
N ARG A 458 -4.38 -11.58 -20.14
CA ARG A 458 -4.29 -13.06 -20.30
C ARG A 458 -5.64 -13.79 -20.24
N TYR A 459 -6.60 -13.29 -19.46
CA TYR A 459 -7.88 -13.93 -19.24
C TYR A 459 -8.95 -13.44 -20.23
N LEU A 460 -8.80 -12.22 -20.76
CA LEU A 460 -9.75 -11.58 -21.68
C LEU A 460 -9.24 -11.50 -23.13
N VAL A 461 -7.98 -11.82 -23.42
CA VAL A 461 -7.41 -11.83 -24.79
C VAL A 461 -6.70 -13.16 -25.02
#